data_AF-A0A6P0YGC5-F1
#
_entry.id   AF-A0A6P0YGC5-F1
#
_cell.length_a   1.000
_cell.length_b   1.000
_cell.length_c   1.000
_cell.angle_alpha   90.00
_cell.angle_beta   90.00
_cell.angle_gamma   90.00
#
_symmetry.space_group_name_H-M   'P 1'
#
loop_
_entity.id
_entity.type
_entity.pdbx_description
1 polymer ?
#
loop_
_entity_poly.entity_id
_entity_poly.type
_entity_poly.pdbx_seq_one_letter_code
_entity_poly.pdbx_strand_id
1 'polypeptide(L)'
;MNGESALQLLLIDNDPIFRMGLKFSCEQFSDIEILGEAEVGAEAIKVIENLITQEKKFVIILDIDTQNLSAKTTQDLNISGIEFCQQLKTSYPQLPILLLTSLQESALLILMQELGVNGYCPKGISISELVTIIQKVANGEYYWENSSLDVPENYGKVTTSNLKVQAANFFKTLRYNVCKSGLKQIDLSLAKINSQLDESVKKLDRKNLTSVLFNVAINSGQRRELLTARWIINQLLPSSFNPLVPIKNSEVISPTPTEEINIKTALFEVTIAKLNSNLINLSRLPMETDILRTTKKQELICIALCKFEDILDELRITPILREEIPQKRNEIVSKLWEVTTQVFFSKYYQVEISSRTMTLNSFAEKIRVEVIPVLLNDVENVHNFILNKIPLVEELIAYLLFEVPLVVDNKSCAVGTPEAMQFSEALLQNLLISIANAVMYPLLNNFADVEEIKEDFYSRQLLSTRDIEKFRNSLSWRYRIEEYVGEPKAIFESNFSLFVLNETGIKKMAIYSPRRHELAKLSGIPLTVTLLLETRDAIAPGVRATVSFIGSGIVYLLTQVVGRGIGLIGRGIFQGLGNSFQDAKLGRNNNREETGRNN
;
A
#
# COMPACT_ATOMS: atom_id res chain seq x y z
N MET A 1 -32.09 -22.29 -36.36
CA MET A 1 -30.89 -21.48 -36.09
C MET A 1 -31.23 -20.62 -34.89
N ASN A 2 -30.93 -21.12 -33.69
CA ASN A 2 -31.18 -20.36 -32.46
C ASN A 2 -30.17 -19.21 -32.44
N GLY A 3 -30.67 -17.97 -32.40
CA GLY A 3 -29.84 -16.77 -32.34
C GLY A 3 -29.19 -16.62 -30.97
N GLU A 4 -28.17 -17.42 -30.69
CA GLU A 4 -27.28 -17.18 -29.56
C GLU A 4 -26.44 -15.95 -29.88
N SER A 5 -26.65 -14.89 -29.10
CA SER A 5 -25.86 -13.67 -29.17
C SER A 5 -24.38 -14.00 -28.97
N ALA A 6 -23.51 -13.49 -29.84
CA ALA A 6 -22.06 -13.65 -29.72
C ALA A 6 -21.58 -13.25 -28.31
N LEU A 7 -20.65 -14.03 -27.78
CA LEU A 7 -20.10 -13.82 -26.45
C LEU A 7 -19.20 -12.59 -26.44
N GLN A 8 -19.54 -11.64 -25.60
CA GLN A 8 -18.88 -10.35 -25.56
C GLN A 8 -17.71 -10.35 -24.57
N LEU A 9 -16.54 -9.88 -25.01
CA LEU A 9 -15.32 -9.85 -24.21
C LEU A 9 -14.78 -8.43 -24.03
N LEU A 10 -14.27 -8.14 -22.83
CA LEU A 10 -13.48 -6.95 -22.53
C LEU A 10 -12.04 -7.38 -22.22
N LEU A 11 -11.08 -6.88 -23.00
CA LEU A 11 -9.67 -7.19 -22.82
C LEU A 11 -8.99 -6.11 -21.95
N ILE A 12 -8.42 -6.53 -20.82
CA ILE A 12 -7.68 -5.64 -19.91
C ILE A 12 -6.28 -6.19 -19.74
N ASP A 13 -5.31 -5.52 -20.37
CA ASP A 13 -3.88 -5.87 -20.33
C ASP A 13 -3.09 -4.58 -20.55
N ASN A 14 -1.90 -4.44 -19.97
CA ASN A 14 -1.04 -3.28 -20.22
C ASN A 14 -0.17 -3.44 -21.49
N ASP A 15 -0.14 -4.63 -22.09
CA ASP A 15 0.56 -4.92 -23.35
C ASP A 15 -0.32 -4.74 -24.59
N PRO A 16 -0.14 -3.66 -25.37
CA PRO A 16 -0.91 -3.43 -26.58
C PRO A 16 -0.65 -4.46 -27.68
N ILE A 17 0.52 -5.09 -27.72
CA ILE A 17 0.85 -6.14 -28.70
C ILE A 17 0.05 -7.40 -28.37
N PHE A 18 -0.02 -7.77 -27.09
CA PHE A 18 -0.80 -8.92 -26.64
C PHE A 18 -2.30 -8.72 -26.92
N ARG A 19 -2.86 -7.54 -26.61
CA ARG A 19 -4.27 -7.22 -26.91
C ARG A 19 -4.58 -7.34 -28.41
N MET A 20 -3.70 -6.80 -29.26
CA MET A 20 -3.84 -6.89 -30.72
C MET A 20 -3.80 -8.35 -31.22
N GLY A 21 -2.86 -9.15 -30.71
CA GLY A 21 -2.73 -10.56 -31.06
C GLY A 21 -3.96 -11.38 -30.66
N LEU A 22 -4.42 -11.21 -29.41
CA LEU A 22 -5.60 -11.93 -28.90
C LEU A 22 -6.86 -11.56 -29.69
N LYS A 23 -7.06 -10.26 -29.99
CA LYS A 23 -8.17 -9.80 -30.82
C LYS A 23 -8.18 -10.46 -32.20
N PHE A 24 -7.05 -10.42 -32.92
CA PHE A 24 -6.93 -11.04 -34.25
C PHE A 24 -7.19 -12.55 -34.21
N SER A 25 -6.72 -13.24 -33.15
CA SER A 25 -7.00 -14.66 -32.96
C SER A 25 -8.47 -14.95 -32.67
N CYS A 26 -9.16 -14.10 -31.90
CA CYS A 26 -10.58 -14.26 -31.59
C CYS A 26 -11.51 -13.95 -32.78
N GLU A 27 -11.10 -13.10 -33.74
CA GLU A 27 -11.89 -12.79 -34.95
C GLU A 27 -12.21 -14.03 -35.82
N GLN A 28 -11.47 -15.14 -35.63
CA GLN A 28 -11.71 -16.40 -36.33
C GLN A 28 -12.90 -17.19 -35.78
N PHE A 29 -13.46 -16.78 -34.64
CA PHE A 29 -14.57 -17.43 -33.93
C PHE A 29 -15.82 -16.55 -34.02
N SER A 30 -16.80 -16.99 -34.81
CA SER A 30 -18.03 -16.22 -35.06
C SER A 30 -18.93 -16.02 -33.83
N ASP A 31 -18.67 -16.77 -32.78
CA ASP A 31 -19.37 -16.78 -31.50
C ASP A 31 -18.70 -15.88 -30.43
N ILE A 32 -17.65 -15.14 -30.77
CA ILE A 32 -16.97 -14.18 -29.87
C ILE A 32 -16.93 -12.78 -30.49
N GLU A 33 -17.20 -11.76 -29.69
CA GLU A 33 -17.11 -10.35 -30.05
C GLU A 33 -16.27 -9.58 -29.01
N ILE A 34 -15.22 -8.88 -29.43
CA ILE A 34 -14.45 -7.99 -28.54
C ILE A 34 -15.16 -6.63 -28.43
N LEU A 35 -15.75 -6.33 -27.27
CA LEU A 35 -16.46 -5.07 -27.01
C LEU A 35 -15.55 -3.87 -26.82
N GLY A 36 -14.33 -4.11 -26.33
CA GLY A 36 -13.39 -3.05 -26.01
C GLY A 36 -12.08 -3.60 -25.47
N GLU A 37 -11.11 -2.69 -25.39
CA GLU A 37 -9.81 -2.91 -24.78
C GLU A 37 -9.50 -1.75 -23.85
N ALA A 38 -8.80 -2.03 -22.76
CA ALA A 38 -8.34 -1.02 -21.81
C ALA A 38 -7.03 -1.46 -21.14
N GLU A 39 -6.29 -0.50 -20.62
CA GLU A 39 -5.20 -0.75 -19.67
C GLU A 39 -5.76 -0.84 -18.25
N VAL A 40 -5.04 -1.52 -17.36
CA VAL A 40 -5.43 -1.66 -15.95
C VAL A 40 -5.47 -0.28 -15.29
N GLY A 41 -6.62 0.10 -14.71
CA GLY A 41 -6.77 1.36 -14.00
C GLY A 41 -8.11 2.05 -14.22
N ALA A 42 -8.14 3.37 -14.03
CA ALA A 42 -9.38 4.15 -14.04
C ALA A 42 -10.12 4.15 -15.39
N GLU A 43 -9.40 4.00 -16.51
CA GLU A 43 -10.02 3.89 -17.84
C GLU A 43 -10.82 2.59 -17.98
N ALA A 44 -10.25 1.45 -17.59
CA ALA A 44 -10.97 0.17 -17.59
C ALA A 44 -12.22 0.19 -16.70
N ILE A 45 -12.16 0.83 -15.53
CA ILE A 45 -13.34 0.99 -14.65
C ILE A 45 -14.46 1.74 -15.36
N LYS A 46 -14.15 2.86 -16.04
CA LYS A 46 -15.15 3.63 -16.79
C LYS A 46 -15.78 2.82 -17.93
N VAL A 47 -14.99 2.00 -18.63
CA VAL A 47 -15.51 1.11 -19.68
C VAL A 47 -16.44 0.06 -19.09
N ILE A 48 -16.05 -0.57 -17.99
CA ILE A 48 -16.87 -1.55 -17.26
C ILE A 48 -18.18 -0.93 -16.79
N GLU A 49 -18.13 0.25 -16.15
CA GLU A 49 -19.31 0.99 -15.69
C GLU A 49 -20.29 1.28 -16.84
N ASN A 50 -19.77 1.72 -17.99
CA ASN A 50 -20.58 1.98 -19.17
C ASN A 50 -21.23 0.70 -19.73
N LEU A 51 -20.49 -0.41 -19.80
CA LEU A 51 -21.00 -1.69 -20.30
C LEU A 51 -22.08 -2.28 -19.38
N ILE A 52 -21.87 -2.17 -18.06
CA ILE A 52 -22.85 -2.59 -17.05
C ILE A 52 -24.12 -1.72 -17.14
N THR A 53 -23.98 -0.40 -17.32
CA THR A 53 -25.12 0.52 -17.47
C THR A 53 -25.96 0.21 -18.72
N GLN A 54 -25.34 -0.38 -19.75
CA GLN A 54 -26.02 -0.85 -20.96
C GLN A 54 -26.60 -2.27 -20.84
N GLU A 55 -26.56 -2.88 -19.66
CA GLU A 55 -27.02 -4.25 -19.38
C GLU A 55 -26.42 -5.32 -20.31
N LYS A 56 -25.20 -5.08 -20.81
CA LYS A 56 -24.49 -6.05 -21.65
C LYS A 56 -23.91 -7.18 -20.79
N LYS A 57 -24.03 -8.42 -21.26
CA LYS A 57 -23.34 -9.57 -20.67
C LYS A 57 -21.97 -9.70 -21.31
N PHE A 58 -20.91 -9.53 -20.54
CA PHE A 58 -19.54 -9.63 -21.04
C PHE A 58 -18.62 -10.35 -20.05
N VAL A 59 -17.56 -10.97 -20.56
CA VAL A 59 -16.48 -11.58 -19.77
C VAL A 59 -15.25 -10.71 -19.82
N ILE A 60 -14.61 -10.51 -18.67
CA ILE A 60 -13.33 -9.80 -18.59
C ILE A 60 -12.20 -10.81 -18.74
N ILE A 61 -11.33 -10.56 -19.71
CA ILE A 61 -10.01 -11.20 -19.79
C ILE A 61 -9.01 -10.23 -19.19
N LEU A 62 -8.42 -10.60 -18.06
CA LEU A 62 -7.55 -9.73 -17.29
C LEU A 62 -6.14 -10.32 -17.20
N ASP A 63 -5.14 -9.54 -17.60
CA ASP A 63 -3.77 -9.75 -17.14
C ASP A 63 -3.50 -8.92 -15.89
N ILE A 64 -3.02 -9.59 -14.86
CA ILE A 64 -2.63 -9.00 -13.58
C ILE A 64 -1.13 -8.75 -13.48
N ASP A 65 -0.33 -9.22 -14.45
CA ASP A 65 1.11 -9.00 -14.54
C ASP A 65 1.42 -7.57 -15.03
N THR A 66 1.11 -6.60 -14.16
CA THR A 66 1.32 -5.17 -14.43
C THR A 66 2.79 -4.73 -14.35
N GLN A 67 3.74 -5.66 -14.18
CA GLN A 67 5.17 -5.35 -14.03
C GLN A 67 5.88 -5.02 -15.34
N ASN A 68 5.26 -5.33 -16.49
CA ASN A 68 5.86 -5.11 -17.80
C ASN A 68 5.00 -4.17 -18.64
N LEU A 69 5.22 -2.85 -18.51
CA LEU A 69 5.42 -1.91 -19.63
C LEU A 69 5.55 -0.45 -19.18
N SER A 70 6.69 0.12 -19.59
CA SER A 70 6.96 1.53 -19.89
C SER A 70 6.81 2.59 -18.79
N ALA A 71 7.96 3.14 -18.42
CA ALA A 71 8.12 4.55 -18.09
C ALA A 71 7.35 5.44 -19.10
N LYS A 72 6.15 5.90 -18.74
CA LYS A 72 5.47 7.04 -19.36
C LYS A 72 4.67 7.77 -18.29
N THR A 73 5.29 8.84 -17.80
CA THR A 73 4.71 10.18 -17.68
C THR A 73 3.18 10.24 -17.71
N THR A 74 2.51 10.21 -16.56
CA THR A 74 1.74 11.35 -15.99
C THR A 74 1.21 10.96 -14.61
N GLN A 75 1.02 11.96 -13.76
CA GLN A 75 0.27 11.84 -12.51
C GLN A 75 -1.11 11.26 -12.82
N ASP A 76 -1.40 10.04 -12.37
CA ASP A 76 -2.68 9.61 -11.77
C ASP A 76 -2.68 8.07 -11.59
N LEU A 77 -2.74 7.64 -10.32
CA LEU A 77 -3.23 6.32 -9.85
C LEU A 77 -2.67 5.05 -10.53
N ASN A 78 -1.46 4.62 -10.14
CA ASN A 78 -1.00 3.24 -10.42
C ASN A 78 -1.69 2.27 -9.43
N ILE A 79 -2.81 1.66 -9.84
CA ILE A 79 -3.45 0.55 -9.13
C ILE A 79 -2.77 -0.75 -9.59
N SER A 80 -2.32 -1.60 -8.65
CA SER A 80 -1.76 -2.92 -8.99
C SER A 80 -2.84 -3.83 -9.61
N GLY A 81 -2.51 -4.70 -10.57
CA GLY A 81 -3.47 -5.61 -11.20
C GLY A 81 -4.28 -6.48 -10.22
N ILE A 82 -3.69 -6.81 -9.07
CA ILE A 82 -4.34 -7.52 -7.96
C ILE A 82 -5.38 -6.62 -7.26
N GLU A 83 -4.98 -5.40 -6.90
CA GLU A 83 -5.86 -4.41 -6.27
C GLU A 83 -7.02 -4.05 -7.20
N PHE A 84 -6.74 -3.97 -8.49
CA PHE A 84 -7.74 -3.76 -9.53
C PHE A 84 -8.76 -4.91 -9.56
N CYS A 85 -8.30 -6.16 -9.54
CA CYS A 85 -9.18 -7.33 -9.48
C CYS A 85 -10.02 -7.36 -8.19
N GLN A 86 -9.41 -7.07 -7.03
CA GLN A 86 -10.10 -6.96 -5.75
C GLN A 86 -11.17 -5.87 -5.78
N GLN A 87 -10.85 -4.70 -6.33
CA GLN A 87 -11.78 -3.59 -6.47
C GLN A 87 -12.97 -3.97 -7.38
N LEU A 88 -12.70 -4.64 -8.50
CA LEU A 88 -13.74 -5.12 -9.41
C LEU A 88 -14.64 -6.16 -8.74
N LYS A 89 -14.09 -7.15 -8.04
CA LYS A 89 -14.88 -8.18 -7.36
C LYS A 89 -15.63 -7.64 -6.14
N THR A 90 -15.12 -6.61 -5.48
CA THR A 90 -15.83 -5.93 -4.39
C THR A 90 -17.01 -5.11 -4.94
N SER A 91 -16.79 -4.38 -6.04
CA SER A 91 -17.80 -3.48 -6.62
C SER A 91 -18.84 -4.24 -7.47
N TYR A 92 -18.41 -5.31 -8.13
CA TYR A 92 -19.20 -6.14 -9.04
C TYR A 92 -18.93 -7.65 -8.78
N PRO A 93 -19.47 -8.23 -7.69
CA PRO A 93 -19.16 -9.61 -7.29
C PRO A 93 -19.52 -10.68 -8.34
N GLN A 94 -20.52 -10.41 -9.17
CA GLN A 94 -20.99 -11.34 -10.21
C GLN A 94 -20.30 -11.16 -11.56
N LEU A 95 -19.39 -10.19 -11.69
CA LEU A 95 -18.70 -9.92 -12.94
C LEU A 95 -17.78 -11.11 -13.29
N PRO A 96 -17.96 -11.78 -14.44
CA PRO A 96 -17.15 -12.93 -14.79
C PRO A 96 -15.75 -12.47 -15.22
N ILE A 97 -14.74 -12.90 -14.47
CA ILE A 97 -13.32 -12.56 -14.70
C ILE A 97 -12.53 -13.84 -14.94
N LEU A 98 -11.86 -13.92 -16.09
CA LEU A 98 -10.87 -14.93 -16.43
C LEU A 98 -9.48 -14.27 -16.41
N LEU A 99 -8.59 -14.79 -15.58
CA LEU A 99 -7.19 -14.38 -15.56
C LEU A 99 -6.45 -15.06 -16.69
N LEU A 100 -5.76 -14.26 -17.51
CA LEU A 100 -4.86 -14.75 -18.56
C LEU A 100 -3.49 -14.11 -18.36
N THR A 101 -2.64 -14.75 -17.56
CA THR A 101 -1.41 -14.15 -17.04
C THR A 101 -0.21 -15.08 -17.15
N SER A 102 1.01 -14.51 -17.22
CA SER A 102 2.28 -15.25 -17.12
C SER A 102 2.59 -15.70 -15.69
N LEU A 103 1.91 -15.15 -14.69
CA LEU A 103 2.12 -15.45 -13.27
C LEU A 103 1.61 -16.86 -12.93
N GLN A 104 2.49 -17.72 -12.43
CA GLN A 104 2.19 -19.10 -12.04
C GLN A 104 2.38 -19.36 -10.53
N GLU A 105 2.50 -18.29 -9.72
CA GLU A 105 2.71 -18.40 -8.27
C GLU A 105 1.46 -18.93 -7.56
N SER A 106 1.55 -20.10 -6.94
CA SER A 106 0.41 -20.85 -6.39
C SER A 106 -0.36 -20.07 -5.32
N ALA A 107 0.32 -19.30 -4.47
CA ALA A 107 -0.33 -18.53 -3.40
C ALA A 107 -1.19 -17.37 -3.95
N LEU A 108 -0.72 -16.70 -5.00
CA LEU A 108 -1.47 -15.62 -5.65
C LEU A 108 -2.70 -16.18 -6.37
N LEU A 109 -2.56 -17.30 -7.08
CA LEU A 109 -3.67 -17.96 -7.75
C LEU A 109 -4.74 -18.42 -6.75
N ILE A 110 -4.34 -18.97 -5.60
CA ILE A 110 -5.25 -19.31 -4.50
C ILE A 110 -5.99 -18.06 -3.99
N LEU A 111 -5.27 -16.94 -3.76
CA LEU A 111 -5.90 -15.69 -3.33
C LEU A 111 -6.93 -15.19 -4.36
N MET A 112 -6.59 -15.23 -5.65
CA MET A 112 -7.51 -14.81 -6.72
C MET A 112 -8.75 -15.73 -6.77
N GLN A 113 -8.56 -17.03 -6.57
CA GLN A 113 -9.65 -17.99 -6.46
C GLN A 113 -10.54 -17.69 -5.26
N GLU A 114 -9.97 -17.38 -4.10
CA GLU A 114 -10.70 -16.98 -2.88
C GLU A 114 -11.45 -15.65 -3.03
N LEU A 115 -10.95 -14.72 -3.85
CA LEU A 115 -11.61 -13.46 -4.20
C LEU A 115 -12.79 -13.64 -5.19
N GLY A 116 -13.05 -14.88 -5.62
CA GLY A 116 -14.17 -15.21 -6.50
C GLY A 116 -13.89 -14.96 -7.97
N VAL A 117 -12.62 -14.92 -8.39
CA VAL A 117 -12.24 -14.97 -9.81
C VAL A 117 -12.73 -16.28 -10.42
N ASN A 118 -13.35 -16.19 -11.59
CA ASN A 118 -14.05 -17.31 -12.19
C ASN A 118 -13.08 -18.30 -12.86
N GLY A 119 -11.95 -17.82 -13.36
CA GLY A 119 -10.93 -18.75 -13.80
C GLY A 119 -9.55 -18.17 -13.99
N TYR A 120 -8.63 -19.08 -14.28
CA TYR A 120 -7.23 -18.79 -14.59
C TYR A 120 -6.71 -19.70 -15.71
N CYS A 121 -5.98 -19.07 -16.62
CA CYS A 121 -5.17 -19.71 -17.65
C CYS A 121 -3.79 -19.04 -17.71
N PRO A 122 -2.70 -19.81 -17.90
CA PRO A 122 -1.41 -19.25 -18.23
C PRO A 122 -1.42 -18.63 -19.63
N LYS A 123 -0.70 -17.53 -19.83
CA LYS A 123 -0.38 -17.02 -21.17
C LYS A 123 0.35 -18.11 -21.97
N GLY A 124 -0.11 -18.35 -23.21
CA GLY A 124 0.43 -19.41 -24.09
C GLY A 124 -0.49 -20.61 -24.32
N ILE A 125 -1.66 -20.65 -23.65
CA ILE A 125 -2.72 -21.62 -23.95
C ILE A 125 -3.21 -21.50 -25.41
N SER A 126 -3.67 -22.61 -26.00
CA SER A 126 -4.20 -22.60 -27.36
C SER A 126 -5.49 -21.78 -27.45
N ILE A 127 -5.67 -21.03 -28.55
CA ILE A 127 -6.84 -20.15 -28.70
C ILE A 127 -8.15 -20.94 -28.68
N SER A 128 -8.22 -22.10 -29.32
CA SER A 128 -9.42 -22.96 -29.30
C SER A 128 -9.80 -23.43 -27.89
N GLU A 129 -8.81 -23.66 -27.03
CA GLU A 129 -9.03 -24.07 -25.65
C GLU A 129 -9.43 -22.88 -24.79
N LEU A 130 -8.77 -21.72 -24.97
CA LEU A 130 -9.13 -20.47 -24.33
C LEU A 130 -10.59 -20.08 -24.62
N VAL A 131 -11.05 -20.21 -25.86
CA VAL A 131 -12.46 -19.97 -26.25
C VAL A 131 -13.41 -20.88 -25.48
N THR A 132 -13.09 -22.16 -25.35
CA THR A 132 -13.89 -23.12 -24.59
C THR A 132 -13.99 -22.74 -23.11
N ILE A 133 -12.88 -22.26 -22.53
CA ILE A 133 -12.82 -21.84 -21.12
C ILE A 133 -13.60 -20.55 -20.91
N ILE A 134 -13.47 -19.60 -21.82
CA ILE A 134 -14.22 -18.34 -21.84
C ILE A 134 -15.73 -18.61 -21.84
N GLN A 135 -16.21 -19.58 -22.66
CA GLN A 135 -17.62 -19.98 -22.67
C GLN A 135 -18.08 -20.56 -21.33
N LYS A 136 -17.25 -21.38 -20.66
CA LYS A 136 -17.55 -21.90 -19.31
C LYS A 136 -17.69 -20.76 -18.30
N VAL A 137 -16.73 -19.84 -18.30
CA VAL A 137 -16.73 -18.67 -17.41
C VAL A 137 -17.95 -17.77 -17.67
N ALA A 138 -18.33 -17.59 -18.94
CA ALA A 138 -19.52 -16.83 -19.33
C ALA A 138 -20.82 -17.43 -18.78
N ASN A 139 -20.88 -18.77 -18.69
CA ASN A 139 -22.02 -19.50 -18.12
C ASN A 139 -21.99 -19.56 -16.59
N GLY A 140 -21.02 -18.91 -15.94
CA GLY A 140 -20.88 -18.85 -14.49
C GLY A 140 -20.12 -20.04 -13.89
N GLU A 141 -19.53 -20.90 -14.72
CA GLU A 141 -18.68 -22.00 -14.25
C GLU A 141 -17.28 -21.49 -13.86
N TYR A 142 -16.58 -22.27 -13.02
CA TYR A 142 -15.20 -22.00 -12.64
C TYR A 142 -14.24 -22.88 -13.43
N TYR A 143 -13.09 -22.32 -13.85
CA TYR A 143 -12.05 -23.06 -14.55
C TYR A 143 -10.65 -22.65 -14.09
N TRP A 144 -9.89 -23.59 -13.54
CA TRP A 144 -8.53 -23.37 -13.06
C TRP A 144 -7.62 -24.47 -13.62
N GLU A 145 -6.68 -24.11 -14.50
CA GLU A 145 -5.80 -25.08 -15.15
C GLU A 145 -4.76 -25.67 -14.17
N ASN A 146 -4.52 -26.98 -14.26
CA ASN A 146 -3.74 -27.83 -13.33
C ASN A 146 -2.44 -27.19 -12.77
N SER A 147 -2.51 -26.58 -11.58
CA SER A 147 -1.46 -26.76 -10.58
C SER A 147 -1.76 -28.07 -9.85
N SER A 148 -0.92 -29.10 -9.99
CA SER A 148 -1.03 -30.35 -9.25
C SER A 148 -1.14 -30.08 -7.74
N LEU A 149 -2.35 -30.14 -7.19
CA LEU A 149 -2.65 -30.27 -5.77
C LEU A 149 -2.55 -31.76 -5.37
N ASP A 150 -1.47 -32.42 -5.77
CA ASP A 150 -1.18 -33.81 -5.39
C ASP A 150 -0.54 -33.83 -4.01
N VAL A 151 -1.28 -34.37 -3.04
CA VAL A 151 -0.79 -34.69 -1.69
C VAL A 151 -0.12 -36.08 -1.76
N PRO A 152 1.19 -36.24 -1.51
CA PRO A 152 1.80 -37.56 -1.45
C PRO A 152 1.48 -38.25 -0.12
N GLU A 153 0.81 -39.38 -0.20
CA GLU A 153 0.22 -40.18 0.88
C GLU A 153 1.24 -41.02 1.69
N ASN A 154 2.51 -40.62 1.78
CA ASN A 154 3.53 -41.36 2.54
C ASN A 154 4.46 -40.44 3.35
N TYR A 155 3.95 -39.97 4.49
CA TYR A 155 4.77 -39.53 5.62
C TYR A 155 4.30 -40.24 6.89
N GLY A 156 4.76 -41.49 7.04
CA GLY A 156 4.75 -42.20 8.31
C GLY A 156 6.02 -41.89 9.11
N LYS A 157 5.83 -41.30 10.30
CA LYS A 157 6.73 -41.23 11.47
C LYS A 157 8.06 -40.47 11.34
N VAL A 158 8.02 -39.16 11.56
CA VAL A 158 8.65 -38.46 12.70
C VAL A 158 7.73 -37.30 13.12
N THR A 159 7.59 -37.10 14.42
CA THR A 159 6.58 -36.33 15.18
C THR A 159 6.43 -34.84 14.86
N THR A 160 5.24 -34.44 14.37
CA THR A 160 4.73 -33.04 14.32
C THR A 160 3.21 -32.98 14.61
N SER A 161 2.73 -33.73 15.61
CA SER A 161 1.29 -33.90 15.88
C SER A 161 0.68 -32.93 16.90
N ASN A 162 1.42 -31.99 17.50
CA ASN A 162 0.86 -31.05 18.49
C ASN A 162 0.45 -29.67 17.95
N LEU A 163 0.87 -29.27 16.75
CA LEU A 163 0.66 -27.88 16.29
C LEU A 163 -0.64 -27.65 15.48
N LYS A 164 -1.17 -28.67 14.79
CA LYS A 164 -2.35 -28.48 13.92
C LYS A 164 -3.70 -28.78 14.61
N VAL A 165 -3.73 -29.61 15.66
CA VAL A 165 -4.97 -29.91 16.40
C VAL A 165 -5.33 -28.80 17.41
N GLN A 166 -4.35 -28.03 17.90
CA GLN A 166 -4.60 -26.89 18.79
C GLN A 166 -5.10 -25.66 18.03
N ALA A 167 -4.58 -25.38 16.82
CA ALA A 167 -4.99 -24.24 16.02
C ALA A 167 -6.47 -24.31 15.59
N ALA A 168 -6.95 -25.47 15.14
CA ALA A 168 -8.34 -25.63 14.71
C ALA A 168 -9.38 -25.51 15.85
N ASN A 169 -9.03 -25.94 17.07
CA ASN A 169 -9.88 -25.76 18.25
C ASN A 169 -9.79 -24.34 18.83
N PHE A 170 -8.66 -23.65 18.65
CA PHE A 170 -8.45 -22.26 19.05
C PHE A 170 -9.34 -21.30 18.24
N PHE A 171 -9.34 -21.39 16.91
CA PHE A 171 -10.16 -20.50 16.06
C PHE A 171 -11.67 -20.69 16.25
N LYS A 172 -12.13 -21.90 16.60
CA LYS A 172 -13.55 -22.19 16.88
C LYS A 172 -14.01 -21.63 18.24
N THR A 173 -13.12 -21.62 19.24
CA THR A 173 -13.35 -21.08 20.59
C THR A 173 -13.21 -19.55 20.62
N LEU A 174 -12.25 -19.01 19.86
CA LEU A 174 -12.00 -17.58 19.72
C LEU A 174 -13.17 -16.86 19.04
N ARG A 175 -13.73 -17.43 17.96
CA ARG A 175 -14.90 -16.85 17.27
C ARG A 175 -16.14 -16.79 18.19
N TYR A 176 -16.37 -17.81 19.02
CA TYR A 176 -17.51 -17.81 19.96
C TYR A 176 -17.36 -16.78 21.09
N ASN A 177 -16.16 -16.65 21.66
CA ASN A 177 -15.89 -15.74 22.78
C ASN A 177 -15.78 -14.27 22.34
N VAL A 178 -15.24 -13.99 21.15
CA VAL A 178 -15.19 -12.64 20.56
C VAL A 178 -16.59 -12.16 20.18
N CYS A 179 -17.44 -13.01 19.60
CA CYS A 179 -18.83 -12.62 19.29
C CYS A 179 -19.69 -12.42 20.56
N LYS A 180 -19.49 -13.20 21.63
CA LYS A 180 -20.24 -13.08 22.89
C LYS A 180 -19.82 -11.85 23.72
N SER A 181 -18.53 -11.49 23.70
CA SER A 181 -18.03 -10.26 24.34
C SER A 181 -18.44 -9.01 23.57
N GLY A 182 -18.42 -9.05 22.24
CA GLY A 182 -18.95 -7.98 21.38
C GLY A 182 -20.44 -7.71 21.62
N LEU A 183 -21.27 -8.75 21.74
CA LEU A 183 -22.69 -8.60 22.08
C LEU A 183 -22.90 -7.98 23.47
N LYS A 184 -22.10 -8.38 24.47
CA LYS A 184 -22.18 -7.81 25.82
C LYS A 184 -21.80 -6.33 25.85
N GLN A 185 -20.80 -5.91 25.07
CA GLN A 185 -20.40 -4.50 24.95
C GLN A 185 -21.46 -3.66 24.20
N ILE A 186 -22.08 -4.23 23.16
CA ILE A 186 -23.17 -3.59 22.44
C ILE A 186 -24.39 -3.43 23.35
N ASP A 187 -24.74 -4.44 24.16
CA ASP A 187 -25.86 -4.38 25.11
C ASP A 187 -25.62 -3.35 26.23
N LEU A 188 -24.39 -3.25 26.77
CA LEU A 188 -24.01 -2.23 27.75
C LEU A 188 -24.08 -0.82 27.16
N SER A 189 -23.64 -0.65 25.92
CA SER A 189 -23.67 0.64 25.21
C SER A 189 -25.11 1.05 24.87
N LEU A 190 -25.95 0.10 24.46
CA LEU A 190 -27.38 0.32 24.24
C LEU A 190 -28.10 0.71 25.54
N ALA A 191 -27.76 0.08 26.67
CA ALA A 191 -28.35 0.44 27.97
C ALA A 191 -28.00 1.89 28.39
N LYS A 192 -26.75 2.31 28.16
CA LYS A 192 -26.29 3.68 28.44
C LYS A 192 -26.94 4.72 27.52
N ILE A 193 -27.08 4.44 26.23
CA ILE A 193 -27.73 5.36 25.28
C ILE A 193 -29.24 5.45 25.57
N ASN A 194 -29.89 4.34 25.96
CA ASN A 194 -31.29 4.35 26.34
C ASN A 194 -31.55 5.18 27.61
N SER A 195 -30.68 5.10 28.63
CA SER A 195 -30.82 5.92 29.84
C SER A 195 -30.59 7.41 29.55
N GLN A 196 -29.65 7.75 28.66
CA GLN A 196 -29.40 9.13 28.22
C GLN A 196 -30.56 9.70 27.38
N LEU A 197 -31.19 8.88 26.55
CA LEU A 197 -32.40 9.26 25.81
C LEU A 197 -33.58 9.51 26.76
N ASP A 198 -33.79 8.65 27.75
CA ASP A 198 -34.87 8.81 28.75
C ASP A 198 -34.68 10.07 29.62
N GLU A 199 -33.45 10.40 30.00
CA GLU A 199 -33.15 11.65 30.72
C GLU A 199 -33.37 12.89 29.84
N SER A 200 -32.97 12.82 28.57
CA SER A 200 -33.12 13.93 27.62
C SER A 200 -34.59 14.20 27.29
N VAL A 201 -35.42 13.16 27.25
CA VAL A 201 -36.88 13.27 27.03
C VAL A 201 -37.61 13.76 28.29
N LYS A 202 -37.14 13.44 29.50
CA LYS A 202 -37.73 13.94 30.77
C LYS A 202 -37.44 15.42 31.05
N LYS A 203 -36.33 15.97 30.54
CA LYS A 203 -35.94 17.38 30.70
C LYS A 203 -36.58 18.32 29.67
N LEU A 204 -37.71 17.94 29.09
CA LEU A 204 -38.42 18.73 28.08
C LEU A 204 -39.09 19.97 28.70
N ASP A 205 -38.35 21.07 28.80
CA ASP A 205 -38.90 22.40 29.10
C ASP A 205 -38.96 23.25 27.83
N ARG A 206 -40.06 23.98 27.64
CA ARG A 206 -40.47 24.65 26.37
C ARG A 206 -39.47 25.69 25.83
N LYS A 207 -38.41 26.02 26.57
CA LYS A 207 -37.43 27.06 26.23
C LYS A 207 -36.16 26.56 25.52
N ASN A 208 -35.87 25.25 25.47
CA ASN A 208 -34.64 24.70 24.86
C ASN A 208 -34.90 23.54 23.87
N LEU A 209 -35.93 23.67 23.02
CA LEU A 209 -36.35 22.58 22.13
C LEU A 209 -35.29 22.15 21.10
N THR A 210 -34.54 23.09 20.52
CA THR A 210 -33.63 22.81 19.40
C THR A 210 -32.40 22.00 19.80
N SER A 211 -31.79 22.30 20.95
CA SER A 211 -30.63 21.56 21.46
C SER A 211 -31.01 20.16 21.97
N VAL A 212 -32.19 20.02 22.59
CA VAL A 212 -32.70 18.74 23.05
C VAL A 212 -33.08 17.84 21.85
N LEU A 213 -33.75 18.38 20.83
CA LEU A 213 -34.08 17.63 19.61
C LEU A 213 -32.83 17.17 18.85
N PHE A 214 -31.78 17.99 18.80
CA PHE A 214 -30.52 17.63 18.14
C PHE A 214 -29.81 16.48 18.87
N ASN A 215 -29.72 16.54 20.21
CA ASN A 215 -29.13 15.47 21.01
C ASN A 215 -29.97 14.17 20.96
N VAL A 216 -31.30 14.28 20.96
CA VAL A 216 -32.20 13.14 20.78
C VAL A 216 -32.05 12.53 19.37
N ALA A 217 -31.88 13.35 18.33
CA ALA A 217 -31.65 12.88 16.96
C ALA A 217 -30.30 12.17 16.79
N ILE A 218 -29.23 12.68 17.41
CA ILE A 218 -27.90 12.05 17.38
C ILE A 218 -27.91 10.73 18.16
N ASN A 219 -28.45 10.74 19.38
CA ASN A 219 -28.48 9.54 20.23
C ASN A 219 -29.43 8.47 19.66
N SER A 220 -30.50 8.85 18.98
CA SER A 220 -31.35 7.91 18.23
C SER A 220 -30.67 7.37 16.96
N GLY A 221 -29.79 8.14 16.32
CA GLY A 221 -28.87 7.68 15.27
C GLY A 221 -27.93 6.59 15.76
N GLN A 222 -27.17 6.87 16.82
CA GLN A 222 -26.22 5.92 17.43
C GLN A 222 -26.91 4.65 17.95
N ARG A 223 -28.14 4.77 18.48
CA ARG A 223 -28.96 3.62 18.87
C ARG A 223 -29.30 2.72 17.69
N ARG A 224 -29.65 3.29 16.52
CA ARG A 224 -29.94 2.51 15.31
C ARG A 224 -28.72 1.76 14.83
N GLU A 225 -27.56 2.42 14.80
CA GLU A 225 -26.28 1.82 14.40
C GLU A 225 -25.89 0.63 15.28
N LEU A 226 -26.01 0.76 16.61
CA LEU A 226 -25.73 -0.32 17.55
C LEU A 226 -26.75 -1.47 17.47
N LEU A 227 -28.02 -1.19 17.19
CA LEU A 227 -29.03 -2.23 16.95
C LEU A 227 -28.75 -2.99 15.65
N THR A 228 -28.31 -2.32 14.58
CA THR A 228 -27.87 -2.98 13.35
C THR A 228 -26.60 -3.81 13.57
N ALA A 229 -25.61 -3.30 14.31
CA ALA A 229 -24.41 -4.06 14.64
C ALA A 229 -24.74 -5.32 15.46
N ARG A 230 -25.65 -5.20 16.43
CA ARG A 230 -26.17 -6.34 17.22
C ARG A 230 -26.87 -7.38 16.35
N TRP A 231 -27.69 -6.93 15.40
CA TRP A 231 -28.41 -7.80 14.47
C TRP A 231 -27.45 -8.55 13.54
N ILE A 232 -26.45 -7.88 12.98
CA ILE A 232 -25.41 -8.49 12.12
C ILE A 232 -24.65 -9.58 12.90
N ILE A 233 -24.26 -9.31 14.15
CA ILE A 233 -23.53 -10.29 14.97
C ILE A 233 -24.40 -11.51 15.31
N ASN A 234 -25.69 -11.30 15.59
CA ASN A 234 -26.63 -12.40 15.84
C ASN A 234 -26.88 -13.27 14.60
N GLN A 235 -26.80 -12.72 13.39
CA GLN A 235 -26.93 -13.47 12.12
C GLN A 235 -25.66 -14.25 11.76
N LEU A 236 -24.50 -13.89 12.33
CA LEU A 236 -23.19 -14.54 12.08
C LEU A 236 -22.86 -15.66 13.08
N LEU A 237 -23.72 -15.87 14.09
CA LEU A 237 -23.62 -16.97 15.06
C LEU A 237 -24.34 -18.21 14.50
N PRO A 238 -23.69 -19.38 14.43
CA PRO A 238 -24.35 -20.60 13.98
C PRO A 238 -25.45 -21.04 14.97
N SER A 239 -26.68 -21.14 14.47
CA SER A 239 -27.84 -21.65 15.20
C SER A 239 -27.71 -23.15 15.46
N SER A 240 -27.12 -23.51 16.59
CA SER A 240 -27.36 -24.72 17.41
C SER A 240 -26.05 -25.21 18.03
N PHE A 241 -25.86 -24.92 19.31
CA PHE A 241 -25.02 -25.73 20.17
C PHE A 241 -25.81 -25.99 21.44
N ASN A 242 -26.33 -27.23 21.56
CA ASN A 242 -26.94 -27.72 22.78
C ASN A 242 -25.84 -27.88 23.84
N PRO A 243 -25.97 -27.25 25.01
CA PRO A 243 -25.04 -27.48 26.10
C PRO A 243 -25.32 -28.85 26.73
N LEU A 244 -24.31 -29.73 26.73
CA LEU A 244 -24.34 -30.95 27.54
C LEU A 244 -24.26 -30.59 29.03
N VAL A 245 -25.06 -31.32 29.80
CA VAL A 245 -25.43 -31.24 31.21
C VAL A 245 -24.23 -31.25 32.18
N PRO A 246 -24.31 -30.64 33.39
CA PRO A 246 -23.15 -30.27 34.20
C PRO A 246 -22.70 -31.38 35.16
N ILE A 247 -21.38 -31.46 35.39
CA ILE A 247 -20.81 -32.18 36.52
C ILE A 247 -20.59 -31.18 37.67
N LYS A 248 -21.12 -31.54 38.84
CA LYS A 248 -21.18 -30.78 40.10
C LYS A 248 -19.81 -30.55 40.75
N ASN A 249 -19.65 -29.31 41.23
CA ASN A 249 -18.97 -28.81 42.45
C ASN A 249 -17.68 -29.50 42.94
N SER A 250 -16.62 -28.70 43.06
CA SER A 250 -16.12 -28.29 44.39
C SER A 250 -15.23 -27.04 44.32
N GLU A 251 -15.61 -26.10 45.19
CA GLU A 251 -14.80 -25.14 45.94
C GLU A 251 -14.12 -23.94 45.25
N VAL A 252 -14.75 -22.82 45.58
CA VAL A 252 -14.29 -21.42 45.57
C VAL A 252 -12.84 -21.31 46.05
N ILE A 253 -11.95 -20.93 45.15
CA ILE A 253 -10.72 -20.22 45.47
C ILE A 253 -10.84 -18.85 44.79
N SER A 254 -10.74 -17.80 45.59
CA SER A 254 -10.75 -16.39 45.17
C SER A 254 -9.83 -16.15 43.96
N PRO A 255 -10.19 -15.23 43.03
CA PRO A 255 -9.33 -14.95 41.89
C PRO A 255 -8.06 -14.25 42.35
N THR A 256 -6.94 -14.94 42.22
CA THR A 256 -5.58 -14.38 42.17
C THR A 256 -5.36 -13.64 40.83
N PRO A 257 -4.35 -12.75 40.74
CA PRO A 257 -4.37 -11.59 39.86
C PRO A 257 -4.13 -11.92 38.37
N THR A 258 -4.78 -11.09 37.56
CA THR A 258 -4.55 -10.68 36.16
C THR A 258 -3.32 -11.27 35.45
N GLU A 259 -3.53 -11.99 34.35
CA GLU A 259 -2.48 -12.31 33.37
C GLU A 259 -1.98 -11.00 32.71
N GLU A 260 -0.74 -10.60 32.99
CA GLU A 260 -0.05 -9.48 32.34
C GLU A 260 0.18 -9.81 30.85
N ILE A 261 -0.29 -8.94 29.94
CA ILE A 261 0.02 -9.05 28.52
C ILE A 261 1.51 -8.71 28.35
N ASN A 262 2.33 -9.68 27.94
CA ASN A 262 3.73 -9.43 27.61
C ASN A 262 3.83 -8.66 26.27
N ILE A 263 3.99 -7.35 26.36
CA ILE A 263 3.99 -6.40 25.23
C ILE A 263 5.11 -6.70 24.23
N LYS A 264 6.30 -7.08 24.72
CA LYS A 264 7.44 -7.49 23.89
C LYS A 264 7.03 -8.66 22.99
N THR A 265 6.47 -9.73 23.57
CA THR A 265 6.07 -10.93 22.82
C THR A 265 5.01 -10.60 21.77
N ALA A 266 3.96 -9.85 22.14
CA ALA A 266 2.91 -9.46 21.19
C ALA A 266 3.45 -8.65 20.00
N LEU A 267 4.39 -7.72 20.25
CA LEU A 267 4.97 -6.88 19.21
C LEU A 267 5.84 -7.68 18.22
N PHE A 268 6.62 -8.62 18.75
CA PHE A 268 7.52 -9.45 17.97
C PHE A 268 6.74 -10.44 17.10
N GLU A 269 5.69 -11.07 17.64
CA GLU A 269 4.82 -11.99 16.87
C GLU A 269 4.14 -11.30 15.68
N VAL A 270 3.57 -10.11 15.89
CA VAL A 270 2.94 -9.32 14.82
C VAL A 270 3.98 -8.94 13.75
N THR A 271 5.18 -8.56 14.16
CA THR A 271 6.26 -8.21 13.23
C THR A 271 6.71 -9.41 12.41
N ILE A 272 6.90 -10.58 13.04
CA ILE A 272 7.25 -11.84 12.36
C ILE A 272 6.19 -12.22 11.33
N ALA A 273 4.91 -12.12 11.69
CA ALA A 273 3.82 -12.42 10.76
C ALA A 273 3.90 -11.57 9.48
N LYS A 274 4.26 -10.28 9.60
CA LYS A 274 4.42 -9.36 8.46
C LYS A 274 5.71 -9.60 7.67
N LEU A 275 6.78 -10.10 8.31
CA LEU A 275 8.05 -10.42 7.65
C LEU A 275 7.94 -11.58 6.65
N ASN A 276 6.96 -12.47 6.81
CA ASN A 276 6.73 -13.58 5.89
C ASN A 276 6.17 -13.14 4.51
N SER A 277 5.86 -11.85 4.32
CA SER A 277 5.47 -11.27 3.03
C SER A 277 6.66 -11.11 2.07
N ASN A 278 6.42 -10.76 0.81
CA ASN A 278 7.47 -10.60 -0.21
C ASN A 278 8.42 -9.41 0.01
N LEU A 279 8.20 -8.57 1.03
CA LEU A 279 9.05 -7.42 1.41
C LEU A 279 9.41 -6.49 0.25
N ILE A 280 8.50 -6.34 -0.72
CA ILE A 280 8.67 -5.46 -1.87
C ILE A 280 8.81 -4.02 -1.37
N ASN A 281 9.78 -3.29 -1.88
CA ASN A 281 9.94 -1.89 -1.51
C ASN A 281 8.93 -1.00 -2.24
N LEU A 282 7.95 -0.48 -1.50
CA LEU A 282 6.91 0.43 -1.95
C LEU A 282 7.20 1.89 -1.52
N SER A 283 8.34 2.16 -0.90
CA SER A 283 8.70 3.48 -0.37
C SER A 283 9.09 4.51 -1.44
N ARG A 284 9.24 4.09 -2.70
CA ARG A 284 9.74 4.87 -3.85
C ARG A 284 11.18 5.37 -3.71
N LEU A 285 11.91 4.95 -2.68
CA LEU A 285 13.32 5.25 -2.45
C LEU A 285 14.13 3.96 -2.54
N PRO A 286 15.24 3.91 -3.27
CA PRO A 286 16.04 2.70 -3.35
C PRO A 286 16.63 2.36 -1.98
N MET A 287 16.49 1.12 -1.53
CA MET A 287 17.03 0.62 -0.26
C MET A 287 18.16 -0.35 -0.54
N GLU A 288 19.18 -0.38 0.31
CA GLU A 288 20.36 -1.24 0.19
C GLU A 288 19.97 -2.72 0.14
N THR A 289 18.90 -3.08 0.84
CA THR A 289 18.33 -4.44 0.85
C THR A 289 17.55 -4.81 -0.41
N ASP A 290 17.26 -3.89 -1.34
CA ASP A 290 16.52 -4.20 -2.57
C ASP A 290 17.33 -5.02 -3.57
N ILE A 291 18.65 -5.04 -3.42
CA ILE A 291 19.51 -5.92 -4.22
C ILE A 291 19.34 -7.40 -3.85
N LEU A 292 18.88 -7.68 -2.63
CA LEU A 292 18.79 -9.04 -2.09
C LEU A 292 17.63 -9.82 -2.71
N ARG A 293 17.78 -11.14 -2.75
CA ARG A 293 16.64 -12.05 -2.90
C ARG A 293 15.69 -11.87 -1.71
N THR A 294 14.39 -12.05 -1.95
CA THR A 294 13.36 -11.95 -0.90
C THR A 294 13.68 -12.82 0.31
N THR A 295 14.08 -14.08 0.10
CA THR A 295 14.45 -14.99 1.20
C THR A 295 15.62 -14.47 2.03
N LYS A 296 16.65 -13.90 1.38
CA LYS A 296 17.82 -13.32 2.06
C LYS A 296 17.48 -12.02 2.79
N LYS A 297 16.58 -11.21 2.23
CA LYS A 297 16.05 -10.00 2.87
C LYS A 297 15.24 -10.34 4.13
N GLN A 298 14.37 -11.35 4.05
CA GLN A 298 13.62 -11.88 5.19
C GLN A 298 14.56 -12.43 6.26
N GLU A 299 15.52 -13.28 5.88
CA GLU A 299 16.53 -13.85 6.78
C GLU A 299 17.30 -12.75 7.53
N LEU A 300 17.78 -11.73 6.82
CA LEU A 300 18.53 -10.61 7.42
C LEU A 300 17.70 -9.84 8.45
N ILE A 301 16.45 -9.49 8.13
CA ILE A 301 15.58 -8.74 9.03
C ILE A 301 15.16 -9.60 10.23
N CYS A 302 14.91 -10.90 10.03
CA CYS A 302 14.65 -11.83 11.12
C CYS A 302 15.87 -11.99 12.06
N ILE A 303 17.09 -12.07 11.52
CA ILE A 303 18.30 -12.08 12.34
C ILE A 303 18.40 -10.80 13.17
N ALA A 304 18.15 -9.63 12.57
CA ALA A 304 18.14 -8.36 13.29
C ALA A 304 17.10 -8.36 14.42
N LEU A 305 15.91 -8.94 14.19
CA LEU A 305 14.87 -9.05 15.22
C LEU A 305 15.31 -9.93 16.38
N CYS A 306 15.82 -11.13 16.09
CA CYS A 306 16.32 -12.04 17.11
C CYS A 306 17.48 -11.44 17.90
N LYS A 307 18.43 -10.77 17.23
CA LYS A 307 19.57 -10.13 17.91
C LYS A 307 19.15 -8.92 18.74
N PHE A 308 18.14 -8.19 18.30
CA PHE A 308 17.55 -7.13 19.12
C PHE A 308 16.87 -7.69 20.36
N GLU A 309 16.20 -8.85 20.24
CA GLU A 309 15.65 -9.58 21.38
C GLU A 309 16.72 -9.92 22.41
N ASP A 310 17.82 -10.53 21.98
CA ASP A 310 18.95 -10.91 22.82
C ASP A 310 19.52 -9.71 23.58
N ILE A 311 19.69 -8.57 22.89
CA ILE A 311 20.21 -7.33 23.49
C ILE A 311 19.24 -6.76 24.52
N LEU A 312 17.92 -6.79 24.25
CA LEU A 312 16.93 -6.35 25.23
C LEU A 312 16.96 -7.23 26.49
N ASP A 313 17.11 -8.55 26.34
CA ASP A 313 17.19 -9.46 27.48
C ASP A 313 18.48 -9.27 28.29
N GLU A 314 19.62 -9.01 27.62
CA GLU A 314 20.88 -8.63 28.27
C GLU A 314 20.75 -7.32 29.07
N LEU A 315 20.13 -6.30 28.47
CA LEU A 315 19.88 -5.02 29.12
C LEU A 315 18.91 -5.14 30.30
N ARG A 316 17.98 -6.11 30.27
CA ARG A 316 17.04 -6.35 31.38
C ARG A 316 17.71 -6.98 32.60
N ILE A 317 18.75 -7.78 32.39
CA ILE A 317 19.53 -8.43 33.45
C ILE A 317 20.57 -7.46 34.04
N THR A 318 21.03 -6.50 33.24
CA THR A 318 21.99 -5.47 33.66
C THR A 318 21.25 -4.33 34.39
N PRO A 319 21.75 -3.82 35.54
CA PRO A 319 21.11 -2.71 36.24
C PRO A 319 21.34 -1.39 35.48
N ILE A 320 20.58 -1.17 34.43
CA ILE A 320 20.59 0.05 33.62
C ILE A 320 19.46 0.98 34.07
N LEU A 321 19.79 2.24 34.34
CA LEU A 321 18.79 3.25 34.64
C LEU A 321 18.22 3.82 33.33
N ARG A 322 16.95 4.21 33.35
CA ARG A 322 16.28 4.82 32.19
C ARG A 322 17.03 6.04 31.64
N GLU A 323 17.65 6.84 32.51
CA GLU A 323 18.39 8.05 32.15
C GLU A 323 19.68 7.76 31.38
N GLU A 324 20.17 6.52 31.41
CA GLU A 324 21.39 6.09 30.71
C GLU A 324 21.10 5.64 29.26
N ILE A 325 19.83 5.43 28.89
CA ILE A 325 19.43 4.96 27.54
C ILE A 325 19.92 5.90 26.43
N PRO A 326 19.75 7.24 26.52
CA PRO A 326 20.25 8.13 25.47
C PRO A 326 21.78 8.06 25.29
N GLN A 327 22.52 7.84 26.39
CA GLN A 327 23.98 7.73 26.35
C GLN A 327 24.43 6.40 25.72
N LYS A 328 23.68 5.32 25.95
CA LYS A 328 23.95 3.98 25.40
C LYS A 328 23.31 3.73 24.04
N ARG A 329 22.50 4.65 23.51
CA ARG A 329 21.79 4.49 22.22
C ARG A 329 22.71 4.08 21.09
N ASN A 330 23.84 4.76 20.93
CA ASN A 330 24.80 4.47 19.86
C ASN A 330 25.50 3.12 20.08
N GLU A 331 25.84 2.78 21.33
CA GLU A 331 26.40 1.48 21.68
C GLU A 331 25.43 0.34 21.33
N ILE A 332 24.16 0.46 21.71
CA ILE A 332 23.12 -0.55 21.46
C ILE A 332 22.90 -0.75 19.96
N VAL A 333 22.72 0.34 19.21
CA VAL A 333 22.47 0.28 17.76
C VAL A 333 23.70 -0.23 17.01
N SER A 334 24.91 0.22 17.38
CA SER A 334 26.16 -0.28 16.81
C SER A 334 26.36 -1.76 17.12
N LYS A 335 26.07 -2.19 18.35
CA LYS A 335 26.16 -3.59 18.74
C LYS A 335 25.18 -4.45 17.94
N LEU A 336 23.94 -4.00 17.80
CA LEU A 336 22.92 -4.67 16.99
C LEU A 336 23.37 -4.84 15.54
N TRP A 337 23.92 -3.80 14.92
CA TRP A 337 24.47 -3.87 13.57
C TRP A 337 25.65 -4.86 13.48
N GLU A 338 26.59 -4.80 14.42
CA GLU A 338 27.78 -5.66 14.46
C GLU A 338 27.39 -7.14 14.54
N VAL A 339 26.54 -7.52 15.53
CA VAL A 339 26.13 -8.91 15.72
C VAL A 339 25.25 -9.41 14.58
N THR A 340 24.40 -8.54 14.00
CA THR A 340 23.59 -8.90 12.83
C THR A 340 24.47 -9.16 11.63
N THR A 341 25.48 -8.31 11.38
CA THR A 341 26.48 -8.48 10.31
C THR A 341 27.23 -9.80 10.49
N GLN A 342 27.72 -10.06 11.70
CA GLN A 342 28.45 -11.29 12.02
C GLN A 342 27.59 -12.53 11.79
N VAL A 343 26.32 -12.54 12.22
CA VAL A 343 25.43 -13.70 12.06
C VAL A 343 25.00 -13.89 10.61
N PHE A 344 24.65 -12.82 9.90
CA PHE A 344 24.20 -12.91 8.50
C PHE A 344 25.32 -13.42 7.57
N PHE A 345 26.57 -13.06 7.86
CA PHE A 345 27.75 -13.54 7.13
C PHE A 345 28.54 -14.65 7.89
N SER A 346 27.94 -15.25 8.93
CA SER A 346 28.63 -16.13 9.91
C SER A 346 29.26 -17.39 9.33
N LYS A 347 28.91 -17.76 8.10
CA LYS A 347 29.47 -18.93 7.42
C LYS A 347 30.85 -18.60 6.85
N TYR A 348 31.85 -18.34 7.72
CA TYR A 348 33.29 -18.09 7.39
C TYR A 348 33.47 -17.58 5.98
N TYR A 349 32.78 -16.48 5.66
CA TYR A 349 32.52 -16.14 4.27
C TYR A 349 33.80 -15.51 3.74
N GLN A 350 34.64 -16.37 3.19
CA GLN A 350 35.86 -16.02 2.49
C GLN A 350 35.50 -15.96 1.03
N VAL A 351 35.77 -14.81 0.44
CA VAL A 351 35.55 -14.59 -0.98
C VAL A 351 36.87 -14.62 -1.70
N GLU A 352 36.92 -15.29 -2.85
CA GLU A 352 38.04 -15.17 -3.77
C GLU A 352 37.92 -13.89 -4.62
N ILE A 353 38.80 -12.92 -4.38
CA ILE A 353 38.91 -11.70 -5.18
C ILE A 353 40.06 -11.83 -6.15
N SER A 354 39.82 -11.50 -7.43
CA SER A 354 40.88 -11.46 -8.45
C SER A 354 41.65 -10.14 -8.34
N SER A 355 42.92 -10.18 -7.92
CA SER A 355 43.78 -9.00 -7.92
C SER A 355 44.36 -8.77 -9.32
N ARG A 356 44.01 -7.64 -9.96
CA ARG A 356 44.72 -7.18 -11.16
C ARG A 356 45.94 -6.36 -10.71
N THR A 357 47.10 -7.01 -10.59
CA THR A 357 48.36 -6.28 -10.58
C THR A 357 48.64 -5.76 -12.00
N MET A 358 48.83 -4.46 -12.15
CA MET A 358 49.24 -3.82 -13.42
C MET A 358 50.71 -4.13 -13.71
N THR A 359 51.05 -5.38 -13.98
CA THR A 359 52.31 -5.76 -14.64
C THR A 359 51.97 -6.67 -15.81
N LEU A 360 52.62 -6.42 -16.95
CA LEU A 360 52.30 -7.00 -18.26
C LEU A 360 52.33 -8.54 -18.33
N ASN A 361 52.68 -9.26 -17.26
CA ASN A 361 52.86 -10.71 -17.22
C ASN A 361 52.35 -11.41 -15.93
N SER A 362 51.53 -10.78 -15.06
CA SER A 362 51.02 -11.48 -13.88
C SER A 362 49.70 -12.22 -14.18
N PHE A 363 49.69 -13.54 -13.95
CA PHE A 363 48.45 -14.30 -13.78
C PHE A 363 47.67 -13.66 -12.62
N ALA A 364 46.35 -13.47 -12.79
CA ALA A 364 45.50 -12.93 -11.74
C ALA A 364 45.58 -13.84 -10.51
N GLU A 365 46.27 -13.37 -9.47
CA GLU A 365 46.36 -14.08 -8.21
C GLU A 365 45.01 -13.91 -7.50
N LYS A 366 44.36 -15.04 -7.21
CA LYS A 366 43.12 -15.06 -6.45
C LYS A 366 43.46 -14.98 -4.97
N ILE A 367 43.06 -13.90 -4.33
CA ILE A 367 43.29 -13.67 -2.90
C ILE A 367 41.98 -13.99 -2.17
N ARG A 368 42.06 -14.81 -1.13
CA ARG A 368 40.93 -15.06 -0.23
C ARG A 368 40.87 -13.95 0.82
N VAL A 369 39.73 -13.28 0.90
CA VAL A 369 39.49 -12.18 1.84
C VAL A 369 38.35 -12.56 2.77
N GLU A 370 38.57 -12.38 4.07
CA GLU A 370 37.51 -12.51 5.07
C GLU A 370 36.58 -11.30 4.97
N VAL A 371 35.29 -11.55 4.70
CA VAL A 371 34.33 -10.47 4.45
C VAL A 371 34.02 -9.67 5.73
N ILE A 372 33.79 -10.35 6.86
CA ILE A 372 33.34 -9.70 8.10
C ILE A 372 34.28 -8.57 8.58
N PRO A 373 35.62 -8.76 8.71
CA PRO A 373 36.51 -7.69 9.16
C PRO A 373 36.47 -6.45 8.26
N VAL A 374 36.34 -6.65 6.94
CA VAL A 374 36.24 -5.54 5.97
C VAL A 374 34.92 -4.80 6.15
N LEU A 375 33.80 -5.52 6.34
CA LEU A 375 32.50 -4.88 6.55
C LEU A 375 32.45 -4.07 7.85
N LEU A 376 33.03 -4.59 8.93
CA LEU A 376 33.04 -3.93 10.23
C LEU A 376 33.99 -2.72 10.26
N ASN A 377 34.98 -2.66 9.37
CA ASN A 377 35.88 -1.52 9.24
C ASN A 377 35.17 -0.24 8.72
N ASP A 378 34.02 -0.39 8.06
CA ASP A 378 33.22 0.72 7.51
C ASP A 378 32.26 1.38 8.52
N VAL A 379 32.47 1.13 9.82
CA VAL A 379 31.60 1.56 10.92
C VAL A 379 31.30 3.06 10.91
N GLU A 380 32.26 3.93 10.60
CA GLU A 380 32.05 5.38 10.59
C GLU A 380 31.03 5.81 9.52
N ASN A 381 31.16 5.25 8.31
CA ASN A 381 30.24 5.55 7.21
C ASN A 381 28.84 5.03 7.52
N VAL A 382 28.74 3.81 8.05
CA VAL A 382 27.47 3.21 8.44
C VAL A 382 26.76 4.05 9.51
N HIS A 383 27.50 4.59 10.48
CA HIS A 383 26.96 5.52 11.47
C HIS A 383 26.44 6.81 10.82
N ASN A 384 27.25 7.45 10.00
CA ASN A 384 26.92 8.74 9.40
C ASN A 384 25.72 8.68 8.46
N PHE A 385 25.64 7.64 7.61
CA PHE A 385 24.61 7.55 6.59
C PHE A 385 23.32 6.87 7.05
N ILE A 386 23.39 5.98 8.06
CA ILE A 386 22.25 5.12 8.43
C ILE A 386 22.00 5.14 9.94
N LEU A 387 22.92 4.64 10.77
CA LEU A 387 22.59 4.34 12.18
C LEU A 387 22.27 5.58 13.01
N ASN A 388 22.96 6.71 12.81
CA ASN A 388 22.69 7.95 13.55
C ASN A 388 21.37 8.59 13.12
N LYS A 389 20.86 8.25 11.93
CA LYS A 389 19.63 8.81 11.37
C LYS A 389 18.38 8.04 11.77
N ILE A 390 18.50 6.89 12.44
CA ILE A 390 17.35 6.11 12.92
C ILE A 390 16.68 6.88 14.06
N PRO A 391 15.44 7.38 13.88
CA PRO A 391 14.78 8.21 14.86
C PRO A 391 14.14 7.36 15.96
N LEU A 392 13.94 7.97 17.13
CA LEU A 392 13.12 7.47 18.23
C LEU A 392 13.50 6.06 18.77
N VAL A 393 14.78 5.69 18.66
CA VAL A 393 15.28 4.40 19.16
C VAL A 393 15.25 4.35 20.70
N GLU A 394 15.52 5.49 21.35
CA GLU A 394 15.54 5.61 22.81
C GLU A 394 14.15 5.37 23.40
N GLU A 395 13.13 5.92 22.76
CA GLU A 395 11.73 5.77 23.11
C GLU A 395 11.26 4.33 22.93
N LEU A 396 11.67 3.67 21.84
CA LEU A 396 11.37 2.25 21.62
C LEU A 396 11.99 1.38 22.71
N ILE A 397 13.28 1.55 23.00
CA ILE A 397 13.99 0.77 24.02
C ILE A 397 13.38 1.04 25.39
N ALA A 398 13.10 2.31 25.72
CA ALA A 398 12.50 2.67 26.99
C ALA A 398 11.09 2.10 27.15
N TYR A 399 10.29 2.07 26.09
CA TYR A 399 8.97 1.44 26.07
C TYR A 399 9.05 -0.07 26.34
N LEU A 400 9.98 -0.76 25.68
CA LEU A 400 10.11 -2.23 25.78
C LEU A 400 10.77 -2.70 27.09
N LEU A 401 11.70 -1.94 27.66
CA LEU A 401 12.42 -2.32 28.89
C LEU A 401 11.73 -1.86 30.17
N PHE A 402 11.17 -0.65 30.17
CA PHE A 402 10.66 0.00 31.38
C PHE A 402 9.15 0.22 31.38
N GLU A 403 8.43 -0.20 30.33
CA GLU A 403 6.97 -0.06 30.23
C GLU A 403 6.54 1.40 30.50
N VAL A 404 7.17 2.34 29.78
CA VAL A 404 6.88 3.76 29.89
C VAL A 404 5.91 4.18 28.78
N PRO A 405 4.91 5.04 29.04
CA PRO A 405 4.04 5.58 28.00
C PRO A 405 4.80 6.21 26.82
N LEU A 406 4.34 5.95 25.60
CA LEU A 406 4.87 6.57 24.38
C LEU A 406 4.17 7.90 24.11
N VAL A 407 4.91 8.89 23.61
CA VAL A 407 4.32 10.17 23.20
C VAL A 407 4.10 10.13 21.68
N VAL A 408 2.84 10.05 21.26
CA VAL A 408 2.42 10.06 19.85
C VAL A 408 1.59 11.32 19.60
N ASP A 409 1.95 12.13 18.61
CA ASP A 409 1.26 13.39 18.28
C ASP A 409 1.05 14.31 19.50
N ASN A 410 2.05 14.39 20.38
CA ASN A 410 2.01 15.16 21.63
C ASN A 410 0.96 14.67 22.66
N LYS A 411 0.52 13.41 22.54
CA LYS A 411 -0.36 12.73 23.51
C LYS A 411 0.39 11.53 24.11
N SER A 412 0.31 11.39 25.44
CA SER A 412 0.88 10.24 26.15
C SER A 412 -0.07 9.04 26.01
N CYS A 413 0.37 8.03 25.28
CA CYS A 413 -0.32 6.76 25.07
C CYS A 413 0.13 5.77 26.13
N ALA A 414 -0.81 5.29 26.93
CA ALA A 414 -0.52 4.30 27.96
C ALA A 414 -0.04 2.98 27.34
N VAL A 415 0.75 2.27 28.11
CA VAL A 415 1.36 1.00 27.75
C VAL A 415 0.29 -0.04 27.40
N GLY A 416 0.47 -0.76 26.30
CA GLY A 416 -0.48 -1.76 25.81
C GLY A 416 -1.75 -1.20 25.14
N THR A 417 -1.90 0.13 25.03
CA THR A 417 -2.99 0.70 24.21
C THR A 417 -2.79 0.39 22.72
N PRO A 418 -3.87 0.24 21.92
CA PRO A 418 -3.74 -0.02 20.48
C PRO A 418 -2.86 1.00 19.76
N GLU A 419 -2.95 2.28 20.15
CA GLU A 419 -2.16 3.36 19.59
C GLU A 419 -0.67 3.23 19.94
N ALA A 420 -0.34 2.92 21.21
CA ALA A 420 1.04 2.67 21.62
C ALA A 420 1.63 1.42 20.95
N MET A 421 0.83 0.36 20.79
CA MET A 421 1.21 -0.87 20.10
C MET A 421 1.51 -0.60 18.63
N GLN A 422 0.63 0.10 17.91
CA GLN A 422 0.84 0.45 16.50
C GLN A 422 2.09 1.32 16.30
N PHE A 423 2.32 2.28 17.21
CA PHE A 423 3.47 3.17 17.13
C PHE A 423 4.79 2.45 17.43
N SER A 424 4.84 1.68 18.52
CA SER A 424 6.02 0.86 18.86
C SER A 424 6.31 -0.17 17.78
N GLU A 425 5.29 -0.71 17.12
CA GLU A 425 5.45 -1.63 15.99
C GLU A 425 6.14 -0.95 14.82
N ALA A 426 5.71 0.26 14.48
CA ALA A 426 6.32 1.05 13.43
C ALA A 426 7.78 1.43 13.73
N LEU A 427 8.08 1.78 14.99
CA LEU A 427 9.45 2.05 15.43
C LEU A 427 10.33 0.81 15.34
N LEU A 428 9.83 -0.35 15.80
CA LEU A 428 10.54 -1.62 15.72
C LEU A 428 10.83 -1.99 14.26
N GLN A 429 9.81 -1.97 13.40
CA GLN A 429 9.99 -2.27 11.97
C GLN A 429 11.00 -1.34 11.31
N ASN A 430 10.94 -0.05 11.61
CA ASN A 430 11.88 0.92 11.07
C ASN A 430 13.32 0.65 11.52
N LEU A 431 13.52 0.33 12.81
CA LEU A 431 14.84 -0.05 13.34
C LEU A 431 15.38 -1.27 12.59
N LEU A 432 14.60 -2.34 12.47
CA LEU A 432 15.04 -3.59 11.85
C LEU A 432 15.38 -3.43 10.36
N ILE A 433 14.53 -2.71 9.63
CA ILE A 433 14.76 -2.39 8.21
C ILE A 433 16.02 -1.53 8.05
N SER A 434 16.22 -0.55 8.94
CA SER A 434 17.39 0.33 8.90
C SER A 434 18.68 -0.43 9.23
N ILE A 435 18.64 -1.37 10.19
CA ILE A 435 19.76 -2.26 10.50
C ILE A 435 20.09 -3.15 9.30
N ALA A 436 19.09 -3.74 8.66
CA ALA A 436 19.31 -4.55 7.46
C ALA A 436 19.97 -3.74 6.33
N ASN A 437 19.53 -2.50 6.13
CA ASN A 437 20.18 -1.58 5.19
C ASN A 437 21.63 -1.26 5.60
N ALA A 438 21.90 -1.06 6.89
CA ALA A 438 23.23 -0.82 7.44
C ALA A 438 24.18 -2.01 7.28
N VAL A 439 23.67 -3.26 7.37
CA VAL A 439 24.45 -4.48 7.09
C VAL A 439 24.86 -4.54 5.62
N MET A 440 23.96 -4.13 4.71
CA MET A 440 24.20 -4.19 3.27
C MET A 440 25.07 -3.05 2.73
N TYR A 441 25.09 -1.90 3.39
CA TYR A 441 25.88 -0.73 2.99
C TYR A 441 27.37 -1.05 2.74
N PRO A 442 28.14 -1.60 3.70
CA PRO A 442 29.55 -1.90 3.47
C PRO A 442 29.76 -3.04 2.46
N LEU A 443 28.81 -3.99 2.35
CA LEU A 443 28.88 -5.06 1.36
C LEU A 443 28.83 -4.48 -0.06
N LEU A 444 27.94 -3.52 -0.30
CA LEU A 444 27.79 -2.85 -1.59
C LEU A 444 28.97 -1.95 -1.95
N ASN A 445 29.74 -1.49 -0.97
CA ASN A 445 30.90 -0.64 -1.22
C ASN A 445 32.18 -1.44 -1.49
N ASN A 446 32.33 -2.58 -0.82
CA ASN A 446 33.57 -3.36 -0.87
C ASN A 446 33.48 -4.61 -1.75
N PHE A 447 32.28 -5.19 -1.90
CA PHE A 447 32.13 -6.52 -2.49
C PHE A 447 30.96 -6.66 -3.48
N ALA A 448 30.41 -5.56 -3.99
CA ALA A 448 29.25 -5.60 -4.90
C ALA A 448 29.49 -6.43 -6.18
N ASP A 449 30.72 -6.43 -6.70
CA ASP A 449 31.04 -7.10 -7.96
C ASP A 449 31.57 -8.54 -7.80
N VAL A 450 31.60 -9.07 -6.58
CA VAL A 450 32.02 -10.44 -6.31
C VAL A 450 30.96 -11.43 -6.79
N GLU A 451 31.35 -12.37 -7.65
CA GLU A 451 30.43 -13.38 -8.21
C GLU A 451 29.80 -14.28 -7.15
N GLU A 452 30.56 -14.75 -6.16
CA GLU A 452 30.03 -15.57 -5.05
C GLU A 452 28.92 -14.82 -4.28
N ILE A 453 29.05 -13.51 -4.09
CA ILE A 453 28.05 -12.68 -3.41
C ILE A 453 26.82 -12.49 -4.29
N LYS A 454 27.01 -12.24 -5.59
CA LYS A 454 25.91 -12.11 -6.54
C LYS A 454 25.06 -13.38 -6.59
N GLU A 455 25.71 -14.54 -6.66
CA GLU A 455 25.03 -15.83 -6.77
C GLU A 455 24.30 -16.24 -5.50
N ASP A 456 24.81 -15.91 -4.32
CA ASP A 456 24.21 -16.31 -3.05
C ASP A 456 23.18 -15.30 -2.54
N PHE A 457 23.42 -14.01 -2.71
CA PHE A 457 22.64 -12.95 -2.07
C PHE A 457 21.73 -12.19 -3.04
N TYR A 458 22.18 -11.91 -4.26
CA TYR A 458 21.51 -10.93 -5.11
C TYR A 458 20.36 -11.51 -5.94
N SER A 459 19.35 -10.67 -6.18
CA SER A 459 18.22 -11.00 -7.04
C SER A 459 18.70 -11.22 -8.48
N ARG A 460 18.06 -12.15 -9.20
CA ARG A 460 18.45 -12.47 -10.59
C ARG A 460 18.35 -11.28 -11.54
N GLN A 461 17.50 -10.31 -11.20
CA GLN A 461 17.29 -9.07 -11.96
C GLN A 461 18.48 -8.11 -11.84
N LEU A 462 19.34 -8.26 -10.82
CA LEU A 462 20.45 -7.35 -10.50
C LEU A 462 21.79 -8.10 -10.44
N LEU A 463 22.05 -9.02 -11.37
CA LEU A 463 23.31 -9.76 -11.43
C LEU A 463 24.36 -9.11 -12.32
N SER A 464 23.95 -8.32 -13.33
CA SER A 464 24.92 -7.72 -14.24
C SER A 464 25.68 -6.59 -13.53
N THR A 465 27.00 -6.49 -13.77
CA THR A 465 27.83 -5.38 -13.27
C THR A 465 27.19 -4.02 -13.57
N ARG A 466 26.58 -3.88 -14.75
CA ARG A 466 25.90 -2.63 -15.14
C ARG A 466 24.70 -2.31 -14.24
N ASP A 467 23.89 -3.30 -13.92
CA ASP A 467 22.69 -3.08 -13.11
C ASP A 467 23.04 -2.85 -11.64
N ILE A 468 24.08 -3.52 -11.14
CA ILE A 468 24.66 -3.26 -9.81
C ILE A 468 25.19 -1.82 -9.73
N GLU A 469 25.93 -1.36 -10.73
CA GLU A 469 26.43 0.02 -10.77
C GLU A 469 25.30 1.05 -10.89
N LYS A 470 24.26 0.79 -11.69
CA LYS A 470 23.06 1.65 -11.71
C LYS A 470 22.38 1.71 -10.34
N PHE A 471 22.27 0.57 -9.67
CA PHE A 471 21.69 0.47 -8.34
C PHE A 471 22.50 1.25 -7.31
N ARG A 472 23.82 1.08 -7.24
CA ARG A 472 24.74 1.86 -6.37
C ARG A 472 24.67 3.37 -6.66
N ASN A 473 24.56 3.75 -7.92
CA ASN A 473 24.35 5.14 -8.31
C ASN A 473 22.99 5.67 -7.82
N SER A 474 21.93 4.87 -7.88
CA SER A 474 20.61 5.26 -7.36
C SER A 474 20.63 5.47 -5.84
N LEU A 475 21.35 4.62 -5.09
CA LEU A 475 21.57 4.80 -3.65
C LEU A 475 22.38 6.05 -3.35
N SER A 476 23.45 6.29 -4.10
CA SER A 476 24.27 7.51 -3.98
C SER A 476 23.44 8.78 -4.22
N TRP A 477 22.54 8.76 -5.20
CA TRP A 477 21.58 9.84 -5.43
C TRP A 477 20.61 10.00 -4.27
N ARG A 478 20.09 8.90 -3.70
CA ARG A 478 19.23 8.96 -2.53
C ARG A 478 19.92 9.66 -1.36
N TYR A 479 21.16 9.30 -1.00
CA TYR A 479 21.86 9.95 0.12
C TYR A 479 22.01 11.45 -0.09
N ARG A 480 22.41 11.89 -1.29
CA ARG A 480 22.57 13.32 -1.60
C ARG A 480 21.25 14.07 -1.52
N ILE A 481 20.18 13.50 -2.06
CA ILE A 481 18.84 14.12 -2.04
C ILE A 481 18.33 14.22 -0.60
N GLU A 482 18.46 13.15 0.18
CA GLU A 482 18.05 13.15 1.59
C GLU A 482 18.89 14.14 2.41
N GLU A 483 20.21 14.16 2.27
CA GLU A 483 21.10 15.07 3.02
C GLU A 483 20.82 16.55 2.72
N TYR A 484 20.67 16.92 1.45
CA TYR A 484 20.54 18.34 1.08
C TYR A 484 19.10 18.85 1.03
N VAL A 485 18.11 17.98 0.83
CA VAL A 485 16.71 18.40 0.59
C VAL A 485 15.72 17.65 1.46
N GLY A 486 15.77 16.33 1.50
CA GLY A 486 14.79 15.48 2.17
C GLY A 486 14.76 15.68 3.69
N GLU A 487 15.90 15.52 4.34
CA GLU A 487 16.08 15.64 5.79
C GLU A 487 15.84 17.09 6.28
N PRO A 488 16.39 18.14 5.63
CA PRO A 488 16.09 19.52 6.00
C PRO A 488 14.60 19.85 5.89
N LYS A 489 13.93 19.38 4.83
CA LYS A 489 12.48 19.52 4.67
C LYS A 489 11.73 18.79 5.79
N ALA A 490 12.11 17.55 6.10
CA ALA A 490 11.47 16.76 7.16
C ALA A 490 11.66 17.40 8.55
N ILE A 491 12.83 18.00 8.82
CA ILE A 491 13.09 18.78 10.04
C ILE A 491 12.17 20.01 10.10
N PHE A 492 12.07 20.77 8.99
CA PHE A 492 11.20 21.95 8.90
C PHE A 492 9.72 21.59 9.10
N GLU A 493 9.26 20.50 8.50
CA GLU A 493 7.89 19.98 8.62
C GLU A 493 7.64 19.22 9.94
N SER A 494 8.65 19.12 10.83
CA SER A 494 8.57 18.38 12.11
C SER A 494 8.09 16.94 11.94
N ASN A 495 8.68 16.25 10.98
CA ASN A 495 8.25 14.93 10.54
C ASN A 495 9.43 13.95 10.53
N PHE A 496 9.21 12.74 11.04
CA PHE A 496 10.07 11.59 10.85
C PHE A 496 9.45 10.65 9.82
N SER A 497 10.30 10.16 8.93
CA SER A 497 9.92 9.14 7.97
C SER A 497 10.36 7.78 8.45
N LEU A 498 9.39 6.89 8.69
CA LEU A 498 9.62 5.51 9.08
C LEU A 498 9.36 4.55 7.93
N PHE A 499 10.13 3.48 7.86
CA PHE A 499 9.81 2.32 7.04
C PHE A 499 9.00 1.31 7.87
N VAL A 500 7.83 0.92 7.37
CA VAL A 500 6.92 -0.01 8.05
C VAL A 500 6.49 -1.13 7.10
N LEU A 501 6.18 -2.29 7.67
CA LEU A 501 5.70 -3.45 6.95
C LEU A 501 4.18 -3.39 6.81
N ASN A 502 3.67 -3.58 5.59
CA ASN A 502 2.28 -3.96 5.36
C ASN A 502 2.21 -5.40 4.81
N GLU A 503 1.00 -5.86 4.47
CA GLU A 503 0.78 -7.22 3.94
C GLU A 503 1.50 -7.50 2.60
N THR A 504 1.86 -6.44 1.87
CA THR A 504 2.45 -6.50 0.51
C THR A 504 3.94 -6.16 0.45
N GLY A 505 4.49 -5.43 1.43
CA GLY A 505 5.85 -4.91 1.37
C GLY A 505 6.18 -3.78 2.36
N ILE A 506 7.26 -3.06 2.08
CA ILE A 506 7.81 -1.97 2.90
C ILE A 506 7.30 -0.63 2.38
N LYS A 507 6.58 0.13 3.21
CA LYS A 507 6.09 1.47 2.88
C LYS A 507 6.70 2.54 3.77
N LYS A 508 6.69 3.78 3.30
CA LYS A 508 7.10 4.96 4.07
C LYS A 508 5.88 5.51 4.83
N MET A 509 6.04 5.77 6.11
CA MET A 509 5.04 6.40 6.98
C MET A 509 5.63 7.65 7.62
N ALA A 510 4.87 8.74 7.63
CA ALA A 510 5.24 10.00 8.26
C ALA A 510 4.71 10.05 9.69
N ILE A 511 5.53 10.53 10.62
CA ILE A 511 5.18 10.70 12.03
C ILE A 511 5.58 12.10 12.48
N TYR A 512 4.66 12.81 13.11
CA TYR A 512 4.96 14.11 13.68
C TYR A 512 5.78 13.99 14.96
N SER A 513 6.87 14.75 15.04
CA SER A 513 7.63 14.95 16.29
C SER A 513 8.30 16.32 16.27
N PRO A 514 8.31 17.08 17.38
CA PRO A 514 8.95 18.40 17.41
C PRO A 514 10.47 18.36 17.17
N ARG A 515 10.95 18.90 16.05
CA ARG A 515 12.37 18.89 15.64
C ARG A 515 13.07 20.25 15.67
N ARG A 516 12.61 21.18 16.54
CA ARG A 516 13.15 22.56 16.62
C ARG A 516 14.65 22.63 16.91
N HIS A 517 15.14 21.73 17.75
CA HIS A 517 16.55 21.68 18.13
C HIS A 517 17.46 21.25 16.96
N GLU A 518 16.96 20.41 16.06
CA GLU A 518 17.65 20.01 14.84
C GLU A 518 17.61 21.13 13.79
N LEU A 519 16.46 21.80 13.65
CA LEU A 519 16.31 22.95 12.75
C LEU A 519 17.32 24.06 13.07
N ALA A 520 17.56 24.33 14.36
CA ALA A 520 18.53 25.32 14.81
C ALA A 520 20.00 24.94 14.53
N LYS A 521 20.29 23.65 14.30
CA LYS A 521 21.64 23.15 13.97
C LYS A 521 21.91 23.13 12.47
N LEU A 522 20.90 23.31 11.62
CA LEU A 522 21.09 23.32 10.17
C LEU A 522 21.98 24.48 9.73
N SER A 523 22.87 24.20 8.78
CA SER A 523 23.75 25.19 8.18
C SER A 523 23.95 24.90 6.69
N GLY A 524 24.50 25.86 5.94
CA GLY A 524 24.81 25.68 4.51
C GLY A 524 23.59 25.41 3.62
N ILE A 525 23.71 24.41 2.74
CA ILE A 525 22.66 24.02 1.79
C ILE A 525 21.36 23.59 2.51
N PRO A 526 21.40 22.70 3.53
CA PRO A 526 20.22 22.37 4.35
C PRO A 526 19.42 23.58 4.84
N LEU A 527 20.10 24.57 5.43
CA LEU A 527 19.46 25.79 5.93
C LEU A 527 18.87 26.63 4.79
N THR A 528 19.57 26.70 3.66
CA THR A 528 19.07 27.43 2.49
C THR A 528 17.78 26.81 1.97
N VAL A 529 17.67 25.48 1.96
CA VAL A 529 16.44 24.78 1.56
C VAL A 529 15.27 25.11 2.47
N THR A 530 15.47 25.14 3.80
CA THR A 530 14.37 25.47 4.73
C THR A 530 13.94 26.94 4.58
N LEU A 531 14.88 27.87 4.42
CA LEU A 531 14.58 29.28 4.15
C LEU A 531 13.83 29.49 2.83
N LEU A 532 14.16 28.73 1.79
CA LEU A 532 13.42 28.76 0.52
C LEU A 532 11.99 28.24 0.66
N LEU A 533 11.79 27.17 1.44
CA LEU A 533 10.45 26.65 1.74
C LEU A 533 9.62 27.67 2.52
N GLU A 534 10.20 28.30 3.54
CA GLU A 534 9.56 29.36 4.32
C GLU A 534 9.20 30.56 3.42
N THR A 535 10.13 31.01 2.58
CA THR A 535 9.91 32.11 1.63
C THR A 535 8.80 31.78 0.63
N ARG A 536 8.80 30.55 0.09
CA ARG A 536 7.73 30.06 -0.81
C ARG A 536 6.38 30.15 -0.10
N ASP A 537 6.28 29.66 1.13
CA ASP A 537 5.02 29.60 1.86
C ASP A 537 4.55 31.00 2.29
N ALA A 538 5.47 31.94 2.53
CA ALA A 538 5.16 33.35 2.78
C ALA A 538 4.66 34.09 1.52
N ILE A 539 5.20 33.79 0.34
CA ILE A 539 4.87 34.47 -0.93
C ILE A 539 3.64 33.85 -1.62
N ALA A 540 3.42 32.53 -1.46
CA ALA A 540 2.37 31.79 -2.17
C ALA A 540 0.94 32.37 -2.01
N PRO A 541 0.52 32.92 -0.86
CA PRO A 541 -0.78 33.59 -0.74
C PRO A 541 -0.89 34.84 -1.63
N GLY A 542 0.14 35.69 -1.64
CA GLY A 542 0.15 36.98 -2.36
C GLY A 542 0.19 36.81 -3.88
N VAL A 543 0.97 35.84 -4.36
CA VAL A 543 1.05 35.55 -5.81
C VAL A 543 -0.26 34.92 -6.30
N ARG A 544 -0.86 33.99 -5.54
CA ARG A 544 -2.17 33.41 -5.90
C ARG A 544 -3.28 34.46 -5.96
N ALA A 545 -3.28 35.41 -5.02
CA ALA A 545 -4.23 36.53 -5.03
C ALA A 545 -4.05 37.46 -6.24
N THR A 546 -2.80 37.73 -6.64
CA THR A 546 -2.51 38.59 -7.79
C THR A 546 -2.87 37.92 -9.12
N VAL A 547 -2.58 36.62 -9.25
CA VAL A 547 -2.92 35.83 -10.45
C VAL A 547 -4.43 35.66 -10.60
N SER A 548 -5.18 35.44 -9.51
CA SER A 548 -6.65 35.37 -9.58
C SER A 548 -7.29 36.73 -9.91
N PHE A 549 -6.71 37.83 -9.44
CA PHE A 549 -7.11 39.19 -9.80
C PHE A 549 -6.88 39.48 -11.29
N ILE A 550 -5.71 39.13 -11.84
CA ILE A 550 -5.41 39.33 -13.26
C ILE A 550 -6.29 38.42 -14.14
N GLY A 551 -6.46 37.15 -13.74
CA GLY A 551 -7.31 36.20 -14.45
C GLY A 551 -8.77 36.65 -14.52
N SER A 552 -9.33 37.14 -13.41
CA SER A 552 -10.68 37.71 -13.39
C SER A 552 -10.78 39.00 -14.24
N GLY A 553 -9.74 39.84 -14.25
CA GLY A 553 -9.67 41.01 -15.12
C GLY A 553 -9.66 40.67 -16.62
N ILE A 554 -8.93 39.63 -17.02
CA ILE A 554 -8.89 39.14 -18.41
C ILE A 554 -10.23 38.54 -18.82
N VAL A 555 -10.85 37.72 -17.95
CA VAL A 555 -12.19 37.15 -18.20
C VAL A 555 -13.24 38.26 -18.33
N TYR A 556 -13.19 39.29 -17.48
CA TYR A 556 -14.07 40.46 -17.59
C TYR A 556 -13.87 41.20 -18.91
N LEU A 557 -12.62 41.45 -19.33
CA LEU A 557 -12.30 42.10 -20.61
C LEU A 557 -12.85 41.30 -21.81
N LEU A 558 -12.64 39.98 -21.83
CA LEU A 558 -13.12 39.12 -22.91
C LEU A 558 -14.65 39.03 -22.96
N THR A 559 -15.30 38.86 -21.81
CA THR A 559 -16.77 38.64 -21.76
C THR A 559 -17.56 39.94 -21.86
N GLN A 560 -17.17 40.99 -21.13
CA GLN A 560 -17.95 42.23 -21.03
C GLN A 560 -17.53 43.26 -22.07
N VAL A 561 -16.24 43.41 -22.37
CA VAL A 561 -15.80 44.45 -23.30
C VAL A 561 -15.82 43.92 -24.74
N VAL A 562 -15.14 42.81 -25.00
CA VAL A 562 -15.10 42.21 -26.35
C VAL A 562 -16.44 41.58 -26.71
N GLY A 563 -17.05 40.82 -25.80
CA GLY A 563 -18.36 40.21 -26.01
C GLY A 563 -19.48 41.23 -26.30
N ARG A 564 -19.54 42.35 -25.57
CA ARG A 564 -20.50 43.43 -25.88
C ARG A 564 -20.16 44.17 -27.17
N GLY A 565 -18.87 44.37 -27.46
CA GLY A 565 -18.42 44.98 -28.71
C GLY A 565 -18.88 44.19 -29.94
N ILE A 566 -18.66 42.88 -29.94
CA ILE A 566 -19.11 41.97 -31.00
C ILE A 566 -20.64 41.95 -31.07
N GLY A 567 -21.33 41.91 -29.92
CA GLY A 567 -22.80 41.94 -29.87
C GLY A 567 -23.42 43.21 -30.45
N LEU A 568 -22.78 44.37 -30.28
CA LEU A 568 -23.22 45.64 -30.86
C LEU A 568 -22.97 45.69 -32.38
N ILE A 569 -21.83 45.21 -32.84
CA ILE A 569 -21.51 45.11 -34.28
C ILE A 569 -22.48 44.13 -34.96
N GLY A 570 -22.73 42.97 -34.34
CA GLY A 570 -23.71 41.99 -34.80
C GLY A 570 -25.11 42.57 -34.90
N ARG A 571 -25.56 43.35 -33.88
CA ARG A 571 -26.84 44.06 -33.93
C ARG A 571 -26.89 45.13 -35.04
N GLY A 572 -25.80 45.87 -35.26
CA GLY A 572 -25.73 46.85 -36.34
C GLY A 572 -25.83 46.21 -37.74
N ILE A 573 -25.17 45.08 -37.95
CA ILE A 573 -25.24 44.33 -39.21
C ILE A 573 -26.63 43.72 -39.41
N PHE A 574 -27.24 43.18 -38.34
CA PHE A 574 -28.59 42.61 -38.41
C PHE A 574 -29.67 43.67 -38.70
N GLN A 575 -29.51 44.88 -38.13
CA GLN A 575 -30.38 46.01 -38.42
C GLN A 575 -30.17 46.56 -39.84
N GLY A 576 -28.93 46.50 -40.36
CA GLY A 576 -28.62 46.87 -41.75
C GLY A 576 -29.20 45.90 -42.78
N LEU A 577 -29.16 44.59 -42.51
CA LEU A 577 -29.68 43.56 -43.41
C LEU A 577 -31.23 43.48 -43.41
N GLY A 578 -31.87 43.87 -42.30
CA GLY A 578 -33.32 43.88 -42.15
C GLY A 578 -34.05 44.82 -43.12
N ASN A 579 -33.43 45.95 -43.50
CA ASN A 579 -34.02 46.86 -44.49
C ASN A 579 -33.88 46.35 -45.93
N SER A 580 -32.75 45.71 -46.28
CA SER A 580 -32.51 45.20 -47.64
C SER A 580 -33.40 44.01 -48.04
N PHE A 581 -33.93 43.25 -47.08
CA PHE A 581 -34.84 42.13 -47.36
C PHE A 581 -36.31 42.55 -47.56
N GLN A 582 -36.72 43.73 -47.06
CA GLN A 582 -38.05 44.28 -47.37
C GLN A 582 -38.11 44.83 -48.80
N ASP A 583 -37.04 45.48 -49.28
CA ASP A 583 -36.99 46.01 -50.65
C ASP A 583 -36.94 44.90 -51.71
N ALA A 584 -36.28 43.77 -51.45
CA ALA A 584 -36.25 42.62 -52.36
C ALA A 584 -37.61 41.90 -52.49
N LYS A 585 -38.51 42.05 -51.52
CA LYS A 585 -39.85 41.44 -51.54
C LYS A 585 -40.91 42.36 -52.17
N LEU A 586 -40.68 43.69 -52.16
CA LEU A 586 -41.52 44.67 -52.85
C LEU A 586 -41.21 44.75 -54.36
N GLY A 587 -39.98 44.50 -54.79
CA GLY A 587 -39.60 44.52 -56.22
C GLY A 587 -40.16 43.38 -57.08
N ARG A 588 -40.67 42.28 -56.47
CA ARG A 588 -41.13 41.09 -57.21
C ARG A 588 -42.63 41.09 -57.53
N ASN A 589 -43.40 42.05 -57.01
CA ASN A 589 -44.84 42.17 -57.29
C ASN A 589 -45.20 43.15 -58.41
N ASN A 590 -44.26 43.98 -58.90
CA ASN A 590 -44.53 44.96 -59.96
C ASN A 590 -44.29 44.48 -61.40
N ASN A 591 -43.73 43.28 -61.61
CA ASN A 591 -43.40 42.78 -62.96
C ASN A 591 -44.41 41.78 -63.54
N ARG A 592 -45.68 41.80 -63.09
CA ARG A 592 -46.73 40.90 -63.61
C ARG A 592 -47.94 41.59 -64.26
N GLU A 593 -47.95 42.92 -64.40
CA GLU A 593 -49.07 43.63 -65.02
C GLU A 593 -48.75 44.34 -66.36
N GLU A 594 -47.53 44.27 -66.89
CA GLU A 594 -47.18 44.92 -68.16
C GLU A 594 -46.64 43.96 -69.23
N THR A 595 -47.50 43.04 -69.67
CA THR A 595 -47.50 42.45 -71.02
C THR A 595 -48.92 41.93 -71.24
N GLY A 596 -49.75 42.38 -72.16
CA GLY A 596 -49.54 43.19 -73.35
C GLY A 596 -50.71 42.85 -74.27
N ARG A 597 -51.75 43.68 -74.23
CA ARG A 597 -52.73 43.83 -75.31
C ARG A 597 -52.02 44.69 -76.36
N ASN A 598 -51.65 44.12 -77.50
CA ASN A 598 -51.68 44.74 -78.84
C ASN A 598 -50.95 43.84 -79.87
N ASN A 599 -51.74 43.44 -80.88
CA ASN A 599 -51.43 42.84 -82.19
C ASN A 599 -50.80 41.44 -82.25
#